data_AF-A0ABD6PCV5-F1
#
_entry.id   AF-A0ABD6PCV5-F1
#
_cell.length_a   1.000
_cell.length_b   1.000
_cell.length_c   1.000
_cell.angle_alpha   90.00
_cell.angle_beta   90.00
_cell.angle_gamma   90.00
#
_symmetry.space_group_name_H-M   'P 1'
#
loop_
_entity.id
_entity.type
_entity.pdbx_description
1 polymer ?
#
loop_
_entity_poly.entity_id
_entity_poly.type
_entity_poly.pdbx_seq_one_letter_code
_entity_poly.pdbx_strand_id
1 'polypeptide(L)'
;MSDLRLWPWRPRPQADELLSSWLRRIALGNSAKLHSFCHAVWPGLQIWNRDIDGLAPPRLMEGLVAHTGVDAQVAELTTFRPWVGTLFEEVRVTGATQWLLPVGIHHRTRRRPGQQWCPLCLTEDAEPYYRRRWRLAIASTCPRHGLVLADSCHDCGAPAVPHRGADPWCHICTADRRDHPVMAAESQALQFEFRLSEMLAPDVVPRTDLEAIHPLAYFGLVRQVMTVLSGGERSQGLRDEVARSWGGDPAPYAAKQIETASAADRHRLSGLTARAMRGWPWLFVGHCADARVWKSWAFADRRYGRSPFAYADPVIRYLTP
;
A
#
# COMPACT_ATOMS: atom_id res chain seq x y z
N MET A 1 -32.13 -11.78 -17.69
CA MET A 1 -31.17 -10.99 -18.50
C MET A 1 -30.10 -11.92 -19.07
N SER A 2 -30.46 -12.88 -19.91
CA SER A 2 -29.55 -13.98 -20.31
C SER A 2 -29.18 -14.03 -21.80
N ASP A 3 -29.27 -12.93 -22.54
CA ASP A 3 -28.89 -12.90 -23.98
C ASP A 3 -27.98 -11.73 -24.41
N LEU A 4 -27.52 -10.90 -23.46
CA LEU A 4 -26.50 -9.91 -23.77
C LEU A 4 -25.11 -10.49 -23.49
N ARG A 5 -24.38 -10.80 -24.56
CA ARG A 5 -22.99 -11.31 -24.50
C ARG A 5 -22.06 -10.34 -23.77
N LEU A 6 -22.35 -9.03 -23.83
CA LEU A 6 -21.63 -7.95 -23.16
C LEU A 6 -22.59 -7.03 -22.40
N TRP A 7 -22.14 -6.42 -21.29
CA TRP A 7 -22.94 -5.42 -20.56
C TRP A 7 -23.08 -4.10 -21.34
N PRO A 8 -24.23 -3.41 -21.27
CA PRO A 8 -24.42 -2.10 -21.89
C PRO A 8 -23.36 -1.07 -21.47
N TRP A 9 -23.12 -0.95 -20.16
CA TRP A 9 -22.04 -0.13 -19.62
C TRP A 9 -20.85 -1.00 -19.22
N ARG A 10 -19.69 -0.78 -19.83
CA ARG A 10 -18.50 -1.63 -19.67
C ARG A 10 -17.22 -0.81 -19.83
N PRO A 11 -16.97 0.17 -18.94
CA PRO A 11 -15.76 0.96 -19.01
C PRO A 11 -14.54 0.04 -18.89
N ARG A 12 -13.48 0.34 -19.64
CA ARG A 12 -12.17 -0.27 -19.41
C ARG A 12 -11.62 0.20 -18.05
N PRO A 13 -10.80 -0.61 -17.36
CA PRO A 13 -10.09 -0.15 -16.18
C PRO A 13 -9.30 1.13 -16.48
N GLN A 14 -9.31 2.07 -15.53
CA GLN A 14 -8.40 3.22 -15.56
C GLN A 14 -6.97 2.83 -15.16
N ALA A 15 -6.01 3.72 -15.41
CA ALA A 15 -4.61 3.48 -15.09
C ALA A 15 -4.41 3.24 -13.58
N ASP A 16 -3.81 2.10 -13.24
CA ASP A 16 -3.64 1.61 -11.87
C ASP A 16 -4.94 1.48 -11.06
N GLU A 17 -6.10 1.32 -11.71
CA GLU A 17 -7.38 1.19 -11.02
C GLU A 17 -7.51 -0.12 -10.23
N LEU A 18 -8.04 -0.02 -9.02
CA LEU A 18 -8.31 -1.15 -8.14
C LEU A 18 -9.56 -1.95 -8.58
N LEU A 19 -9.56 -3.28 -8.43
CA LEU A 19 -10.67 -4.14 -8.87
C LEU A 19 -12.01 -3.71 -8.27
N SER A 20 -12.06 -3.40 -6.97
CA SER A 20 -13.29 -2.93 -6.32
C SER A 20 -13.75 -1.57 -6.84
N SER A 21 -12.85 -0.69 -7.27
CA SER A 21 -13.16 0.57 -7.95
C SER A 21 -13.73 0.31 -9.34
N TRP A 22 -13.06 -0.54 -10.13
CA TRP A 22 -13.52 -0.86 -11.48
C TRP A 22 -14.89 -1.56 -11.48
N LEU A 23 -15.08 -2.55 -10.61
CA LEU A 23 -16.36 -3.24 -10.42
C LEU A 23 -17.46 -2.26 -10.01
N ARG A 24 -17.16 -1.27 -9.17
CA ARG A 24 -18.13 -0.24 -8.78
C ARG A 24 -18.59 0.57 -9.99
N ARG A 25 -17.67 1.04 -10.83
CA ARG A 25 -17.99 1.84 -12.02
C ARG A 25 -18.83 1.05 -13.02
N ILE A 26 -18.48 -0.23 -13.24
CA ILE A 26 -19.30 -1.13 -14.05
C ILE A 26 -20.70 -1.27 -13.46
N ALA A 27 -20.79 -1.58 -12.16
CA ALA A 27 -22.06 -1.87 -11.52
C ALA A 27 -23.01 -0.67 -11.55
N LEU A 28 -22.50 0.54 -11.31
CA LEU A 28 -23.31 1.75 -11.24
C LEU A 28 -23.77 2.29 -12.61
N GLY A 29 -23.05 1.99 -13.70
CA GLY A 29 -23.57 2.31 -15.03
C GLY A 29 -24.55 1.28 -15.60
N ASN A 30 -24.69 0.10 -14.95
CA ASN A 30 -25.70 -0.90 -15.33
C ASN A 30 -26.86 -1.02 -14.33
N SER A 31 -26.76 -0.44 -13.14
CA SER A 31 -27.78 -0.53 -12.10
C SER A 31 -27.69 0.64 -11.12
N ALA A 32 -28.84 1.06 -10.58
CA ALA A 32 -28.90 2.10 -9.56
C ALA A 32 -28.13 1.76 -8.27
N LYS A 33 -27.94 0.47 -7.96
CA LYS A 33 -27.25 0.01 -6.75
C LYS A 33 -26.23 -1.06 -7.09
N LEU A 34 -24.99 -0.84 -6.65
CA LEU A 34 -23.88 -1.79 -6.81
C LEU A 34 -24.24 -3.19 -6.31
N HIS A 35 -24.87 -3.30 -5.13
CA HIS A 35 -25.26 -4.59 -4.57
C HIS A 35 -26.30 -5.33 -5.41
N SER A 36 -27.25 -4.60 -6.01
CA SER A 36 -28.28 -5.17 -6.89
C SER A 36 -27.66 -5.75 -8.16
N PHE A 37 -26.73 -5.02 -8.78
CA PHE A 37 -25.97 -5.53 -9.92
C PHE A 37 -25.17 -6.79 -9.55
N CYS A 38 -24.37 -6.73 -8.49
CA CYS A 38 -23.55 -7.85 -8.05
C CYS A 38 -24.38 -9.11 -7.75
N HIS A 39 -25.54 -8.97 -7.11
CA HIS A 39 -26.42 -10.09 -6.80
C HIS A 39 -27.06 -10.69 -8.06
N ALA A 40 -27.43 -9.86 -9.04
CA ALA A 40 -28.03 -10.32 -10.29
C ALA A 40 -27.02 -11.08 -11.17
N VAL A 41 -25.77 -10.61 -11.23
CA VAL A 41 -24.71 -11.22 -12.05
C VAL A 41 -24.09 -12.43 -11.38
N TRP A 42 -23.81 -12.35 -10.07
CA TRP A 42 -23.15 -13.42 -9.31
C TRP A 42 -24.01 -13.88 -8.13
N PRO A 43 -25.15 -14.55 -8.38
CA PRO A 43 -26.02 -15.03 -7.32
C PRO A 43 -25.26 -15.97 -6.37
N GLY A 44 -25.42 -15.74 -5.06
CA GLY A 44 -24.76 -16.48 -3.99
C GLY A 44 -23.29 -16.11 -3.73
N LEU A 45 -22.65 -15.28 -4.56
CA LEU A 45 -21.26 -14.89 -4.35
C LEU A 45 -21.13 -13.75 -3.32
N GLN A 46 -20.51 -14.04 -2.19
CA GLN A 46 -20.22 -13.06 -1.14
C GLN A 46 -18.98 -12.22 -1.47
N ILE A 47 -19.10 -11.33 -2.46
CA ILE A 47 -18.02 -10.49 -3.00
C ILE A 47 -17.39 -9.62 -1.90
N TRP A 48 -18.21 -8.96 -1.08
CA TRP A 48 -17.74 -7.92 -0.15
C TRP A 48 -17.30 -8.42 1.22
N ASN A 49 -17.40 -9.73 1.47
CA ASN A 49 -16.95 -10.39 2.71
C ASN A 49 -15.47 -10.79 2.66
N ARG A 50 -14.75 -10.36 1.62
CA ARG A 50 -13.32 -10.62 1.39
C ARG A 50 -12.65 -9.40 0.75
N ASP A 51 -11.33 -9.47 0.66
CA ASP A 51 -10.54 -8.49 -0.07
C ASP A 51 -10.40 -8.93 -1.52
N ILE A 52 -11.34 -8.50 -2.38
CA ILE A 52 -11.33 -8.88 -3.79
C ILE A 52 -10.14 -8.28 -4.54
N ASP A 53 -9.56 -7.18 -4.04
CA ASP A 53 -8.43 -6.51 -4.67
C ASP A 53 -7.16 -7.36 -4.55
N GLY A 54 -7.06 -8.14 -3.45
CA GLY A 54 -5.98 -9.09 -3.24
C GLY A 54 -6.26 -10.49 -3.78
N LEU A 55 -7.45 -11.03 -3.52
CA LEU A 55 -7.82 -12.37 -3.99
C LEU A 55 -9.24 -12.38 -4.54
N ALA A 56 -9.35 -11.97 -5.80
CA ALA A 56 -10.59 -12.02 -6.55
C ALA A 56 -11.06 -13.49 -6.73
N PRO A 57 -12.34 -13.81 -6.45
CA PRO A 57 -12.89 -15.12 -6.80
C PRO A 57 -12.77 -15.36 -8.32
N PRO A 58 -12.37 -16.57 -8.78
CA PRO A 58 -12.28 -16.87 -10.22
C PRO A 58 -13.56 -16.54 -10.97
N ARG A 59 -14.72 -16.96 -10.43
CA ARG A 59 -16.05 -16.64 -10.97
C ARG A 59 -16.33 -15.14 -11.14
N LEU A 60 -15.76 -14.29 -10.27
CA LEU A 60 -15.89 -12.83 -10.39
C LEU A 60 -15.09 -12.34 -11.59
N MET A 61 -13.82 -12.77 -11.69
CA MET A 61 -12.92 -12.35 -12.74
C MET A 61 -13.35 -12.86 -14.12
N GLU A 62 -13.74 -14.12 -14.22
CA GLU A 62 -14.29 -14.73 -15.44
C GLU A 62 -15.53 -13.97 -15.93
N GLY A 63 -16.45 -13.61 -15.01
CA GLY A 63 -17.63 -12.83 -15.34
C GLY A 63 -17.29 -11.41 -15.83
N LEU A 64 -16.33 -10.74 -15.18
CA LEU A 64 -15.87 -9.42 -15.60
C LEU A 64 -15.26 -9.47 -17.01
N VAL A 65 -14.35 -10.41 -17.27
CA VAL A 65 -13.73 -10.60 -18.60
C VAL A 65 -14.80 -10.90 -19.65
N ALA A 66 -15.67 -11.87 -19.39
CA ALA A 66 -16.68 -12.32 -20.34
C ALA A 66 -17.66 -11.19 -20.73
N HIS A 67 -18.11 -10.39 -19.75
CA HIS A 67 -19.16 -9.40 -20.00
C HIS A 67 -18.65 -7.99 -20.30
N THR A 68 -17.38 -7.68 -20.03
CA THR A 68 -16.77 -6.41 -20.46
C THR A 68 -16.04 -6.54 -21.78
N GLY A 69 -15.61 -7.74 -22.16
CA GLY A 69 -14.73 -7.97 -23.31
C GLY A 69 -13.32 -7.44 -23.11
N VAL A 70 -12.94 -7.10 -21.88
CA VAL A 70 -11.57 -6.72 -21.51
C VAL A 70 -10.71 -7.97 -21.44
N ASP A 71 -9.48 -7.88 -21.95
CA ASP A 71 -8.50 -8.95 -21.88
C ASP A 71 -8.24 -9.39 -20.42
N ALA A 72 -8.03 -10.69 -20.22
CA ALA A 72 -7.84 -11.25 -18.88
C ALA A 72 -6.62 -10.67 -18.16
N GLN A 73 -5.52 -10.39 -18.87
CA GLN A 73 -4.32 -9.78 -18.30
C GLN A 73 -4.62 -8.35 -17.87
N VAL A 74 -5.37 -7.58 -18.67
CA VAL A 74 -5.80 -6.21 -18.31
C VAL A 74 -6.72 -6.21 -17.09
N ALA A 75 -7.62 -7.18 -16.97
CA ALA A 75 -8.47 -7.33 -15.79
C ALA A 75 -7.64 -7.71 -14.54
N GLU A 76 -6.65 -8.59 -14.68
CA GLU A 76 -5.72 -8.99 -13.62
C GLU A 76 -4.86 -7.81 -13.12
N LEU A 77 -4.53 -6.85 -14.00
CA LEU A 77 -3.89 -5.59 -13.63
C LEU A 77 -4.75 -4.69 -12.72
N THR A 78 -6.00 -5.03 -12.42
CA THR A 78 -6.79 -4.33 -11.38
C THR A 78 -6.62 -4.93 -9.98
N THR A 79 -5.90 -6.05 -9.87
CA THR A 79 -5.62 -6.76 -8.62
C THR A 79 -4.18 -6.54 -8.17
N PHE A 80 -3.81 -7.09 -7.00
CA PHE A 80 -2.43 -7.15 -6.51
C PHE A 80 -1.63 -8.33 -7.05
N ARG A 81 -2.24 -9.20 -7.88
CA ARG A 81 -1.57 -10.37 -8.44
C ARG A 81 -0.29 -10.05 -9.22
N PRO A 82 -0.21 -8.95 -10.00
CA PRO A 82 1.03 -8.56 -10.70
C PRO A 82 2.23 -8.27 -9.80
N TRP A 83 2.02 -8.06 -8.48
CA TRP A 83 3.11 -7.81 -7.54
C TRP A 83 3.53 -9.06 -6.75
N VAL A 84 2.89 -10.21 -6.98
CA VAL A 84 3.31 -11.50 -6.44
C VAL A 84 4.67 -11.89 -7.04
N GLY A 85 5.61 -12.29 -6.18
CA GLY A 85 6.99 -12.60 -6.59
C GLY A 85 7.89 -11.36 -6.69
N THR A 86 7.33 -10.15 -6.61
CA THR A 86 8.10 -8.89 -6.61
C THR A 86 8.06 -8.21 -5.24
N LEU A 87 6.86 -7.87 -4.76
CA LEU A 87 6.66 -7.17 -3.48
C LEU A 87 6.40 -8.13 -2.32
N PHE A 88 5.65 -9.21 -2.57
CA PHE A 88 5.35 -10.26 -1.60
C PHE A 88 5.28 -11.62 -2.29
N GLU A 89 5.58 -12.69 -1.55
CA GLU A 89 5.56 -14.07 -2.06
C GLU A 89 4.15 -14.56 -2.40
N GLU A 90 3.16 -14.13 -1.62
CA GLU A 90 1.76 -14.53 -1.76
C GLU A 90 0.84 -13.45 -1.18
N VAL A 91 -0.39 -13.39 -1.71
CA VAL A 91 -1.48 -12.65 -1.06
C VAL A 91 -2.23 -13.62 -0.16
N ARG A 92 -2.24 -13.34 1.15
CA ARG A 92 -2.84 -14.22 2.13
C ARG A 92 -4.35 -14.01 2.25
N VAL A 93 -5.08 -15.11 2.33
CA VAL A 93 -6.54 -15.12 2.63
C VAL A 93 -6.79 -14.72 4.08
N THR A 94 -5.92 -15.17 4.99
CA THR A 94 -6.01 -14.95 6.43
C THR A 94 -4.74 -14.27 6.94
N GLY A 95 -4.90 -13.34 7.88
CA GLY A 95 -3.79 -12.55 8.42
C GLY A 95 -3.35 -11.40 7.51
N ALA A 96 -2.26 -10.73 7.91
CA ALA A 96 -1.70 -9.62 7.16
C ALA A 96 -0.81 -10.12 6.01
N THR A 97 -1.05 -9.59 4.80
CA THR A 97 -0.10 -9.68 3.69
C THR A 97 0.93 -8.58 3.86
N GLN A 98 2.22 -8.91 3.81
CA GLN A 98 3.27 -7.89 3.93
C GLN A 98 3.08 -6.82 2.85
N TRP A 99 3.34 -5.57 3.22
CA TRP A 99 3.18 -4.40 2.35
C TRP A 99 1.77 -4.04 1.91
N LEU A 100 0.76 -4.85 2.23
CA LEU A 100 -0.63 -4.53 1.91
C LEU A 100 -1.32 -3.94 3.14
N LEU A 101 -1.90 -2.75 2.98
CA LEU A 101 -2.65 -2.12 4.05
C LEU A 101 -3.93 -2.92 4.34
N PRO A 102 -4.22 -3.30 5.60
CA PRO A 102 -5.40 -4.05 5.93
C PRO A 102 -6.63 -3.14 5.92
N VAL A 103 -7.71 -3.60 5.30
CA VAL A 103 -9.02 -2.91 5.31
C VAL A 103 -9.92 -3.33 6.47
N GLY A 104 -9.49 -4.28 7.30
CA GLY A 104 -10.21 -4.70 8.51
C GLY A 104 -11.60 -5.25 8.19
N ILE A 105 -11.67 -6.32 7.41
CA ILE A 105 -12.93 -6.90 6.92
C ILE A 105 -13.66 -7.57 8.08
N HIS A 106 -14.88 -7.11 8.33
CA HIS A 106 -15.84 -7.80 9.18
C HIS A 106 -17.19 -7.85 8.46
N HIS A 107 -17.55 -9.03 7.96
CA HIS A 107 -18.62 -9.17 6.97
C HIS A 107 -18.36 -8.17 5.82
N ARG A 108 -19.30 -7.28 5.51
CA ARG A 108 -19.21 -6.27 4.45
C ARG A 108 -18.69 -4.90 4.92
N THR A 109 -18.25 -4.81 6.19
CA THR A 109 -17.70 -3.57 6.77
C THR A 109 -16.18 -3.58 6.66
N ARG A 110 -15.60 -2.39 6.44
CA ARG A 110 -14.15 -2.17 6.46
C ARG A 110 -13.85 -1.26 7.64
N ARG A 111 -13.08 -1.75 8.60
CA ARG A 111 -12.85 -1.08 9.90
C ARG A 111 -11.49 -0.39 10.00
N ARG A 112 -10.66 -0.47 8.96
CA ARG A 112 -9.32 0.10 8.95
C ARG A 112 -9.10 1.02 7.75
N PRO A 113 -8.29 2.08 7.89
CA PRO A 113 -7.96 3.04 6.83
C PRO A 113 -6.96 2.46 5.81
N GLY A 114 -7.26 1.28 5.29
CA GLY A 114 -6.38 0.57 4.34
C GLY A 114 -6.52 1.05 2.89
N GLN A 115 -7.50 1.89 2.60
CA GLN A 115 -7.68 2.52 1.30
C GLN A 115 -7.35 4.00 1.42
N GLN A 116 -6.20 4.39 0.89
CA GLN A 116 -5.80 5.79 0.85
C GLN A 116 -6.34 6.49 -0.41
N TRP A 117 -6.18 7.81 -0.48
CA TRP A 117 -6.42 8.60 -1.68
C TRP A 117 -5.61 9.89 -1.71
N CYS A 118 -5.47 10.46 -2.91
CA CYS A 118 -4.99 11.82 -3.11
C CYS A 118 -6.21 12.72 -3.43
N PRO A 119 -6.50 13.78 -2.65
CA PRO A 119 -7.62 14.69 -2.93
C PRO A 119 -7.48 15.37 -4.30
N LEU A 120 -6.26 15.72 -4.72
CA LEU A 120 -6.00 16.36 -6.01
C LEU A 120 -6.17 15.38 -7.19
N CYS A 121 -5.75 14.11 -7.05
CA CYS A 121 -6.05 13.11 -8.08
C CYS A 121 -7.56 12.95 -8.27
N LEU A 122 -8.32 12.83 -7.18
CA LEU A 122 -9.78 12.71 -7.26
C LEU A 122 -10.45 13.97 -7.87
N THR A 123 -9.80 15.14 -7.79
CA THR A 123 -10.28 16.38 -8.39
C THR A 123 -10.02 16.43 -9.90
N GLU A 124 -8.85 15.96 -10.32
CA GLU A 124 -8.42 15.99 -11.72
C GLU A 124 -8.93 14.80 -12.54
N ASP A 125 -9.29 13.70 -11.89
CA ASP A 125 -9.84 12.52 -12.54
C ASP A 125 -11.21 12.87 -13.14
N ALA A 126 -11.39 12.63 -14.45
CA ALA A 126 -12.67 12.84 -15.11
C ALA A 126 -13.80 12.03 -14.46
N GLU A 127 -13.47 10.82 -14.01
CA GLU A 127 -14.29 10.01 -13.11
C GLU A 127 -13.40 9.52 -11.95
N PRO A 128 -13.61 10.00 -10.71
CA PRO A 128 -12.79 9.64 -9.56
C PRO A 128 -12.74 8.13 -9.33
N TYR A 129 -11.54 7.60 -9.10
CA TYR A 129 -11.33 6.17 -8.91
C TYR A 129 -10.20 5.88 -7.90
N TYR A 130 -10.24 4.70 -7.29
CA TYR A 130 -9.20 4.27 -6.35
C TYR A 130 -8.10 3.51 -7.08
N ARG A 131 -6.85 3.88 -6.76
CA ARG A 131 -5.65 3.29 -7.35
C ARG A 131 -5.12 2.14 -6.50
N ARG A 132 -4.54 1.11 -7.13
CA ARG A 132 -3.94 -0.05 -6.44
C ARG A 132 -2.81 0.38 -5.51
N ARG A 133 -1.94 1.28 -5.97
CA ARG A 133 -0.81 1.79 -5.16
C ARG A 133 -1.25 2.39 -3.83
N TRP A 134 -2.46 2.94 -3.74
CA TRP A 134 -3.01 3.53 -2.50
C TRP A 134 -3.37 2.50 -1.43
N ARG A 135 -3.18 1.21 -1.70
CA ARG A 135 -3.32 0.12 -0.74
C ARG A 135 -1.96 -0.42 -0.28
N LEU A 136 -0.85 0.16 -0.73
CA LEU A 136 0.50 -0.31 -0.39
C LEU A 136 1.10 0.48 0.77
N ALA A 137 1.76 -0.22 1.70
CA ALA A 137 2.43 0.41 2.83
C ALA A 137 3.72 1.16 2.45
N ILE A 138 4.28 0.89 1.27
CA ILE A 138 5.39 1.68 0.67
C ILE A 138 4.92 2.96 -0.04
N ALA A 139 3.62 3.25 -0.04
CA ALA A 139 3.04 4.39 -0.76
C ALA A 139 2.23 5.26 0.21
N SER A 140 2.91 6.10 0.98
CA SER A 140 2.26 7.11 1.82
C SER A 140 2.08 8.45 1.10
N THR A 141 2.75 8.64 -0.05
CA THR A 141 2.77 9.89 -0.82
C THR A 141 2.12 9.76 -2.20
N CYS A 142 1.66 10.88 -2.76
CA CYS A 142 1.27 10.99 -4.16
C CYS A 142 2.46 11.47 -5.01
N PRO A 143 2.96 10.70 -5.99
CA PRO A 143 4.09 11.10 -6.83
C PRO A 143 3.69 12.16 -7.86
N ARG A 144 2.40 12.25 -8.21
CA ARG A 144 1.87 13.26 -9.12
C ARG A 144 1.80 14.64 -8.46
N HIS A 145 1.45 14.68 -7.17
CA HIS A 145 1.13 15.92 -6.45
C HIS A 145 2.09 16.26 -5.32
N GLY A 146 3.04 15.38 -4.99
CA GLY A 146 4.03 15.61 -3.94
C GLY A 146 3.42 15.83 -2.54
N LEU A 147 2.33 15.13 -2.23
CA LEU A 147 1.60 15.28 -0.96
C LEU A 147 1.42 13.95 -0.24
N VAL A 148 1.25 13.99 1.08
CA VAL A 148 0.90 12.80 1.87
C VAL A 148 -0.55 12.42 1.60
N LEU A 149 -0.79 11.14 1.32
CA LEU A 149 -2.11 10.62 1.02
C LEU A 149 -3.02 10.66 2.25
N ALA A 150 -4.30 10.93 2.03
CA ALA A 150 -5.33 10.78 3.05
C ALA A 150 -5.68 9.30 3.23
N ASP A 151 -5.98 8.88 4.45
CA ASP A 151 -6.38 7.49 4.76
C ASP A 151 -7.72 7.40 5.53
N SER A 152 -8.22 8.54 6.05
CA SER A 152 -9.45 8.68 6.81
C SER A 152 -10.17 9.97 6.44
N CYS A 153 -11.51 9.99 6.58
CA CYS A 153 -12.29 11.20 6.33
C CYS A 153 -11.89 12.31 7.31
N HIS A 154 -11.67 13.53 6.80
CA HIS A 154 -11.26 14.68 7.62
C HIS A 154 -12.34 15.13 8.62
N ASP A 155 -13.60 14.80 8.36
CA ASP A 155 -14.75 15.20 9.18
C ASP A 155 -15.13 14.12 10.21
N CYS A 156 -15.41 12.88 9.76
CA CYS A 156 -15.87 11.81 10.64
C CYS A 156 -14.84 10.70 10.96
N GLY A 157 -13.63 10.77 10.39
CA GLY A 157 -12.59 9.74 10.58
C GLY A 157 -12.86 8.38 9.92
N ALA A 158 -13.98 8.22 9.21
CA ALA A 158 -14.32 6.95 8.56
C ALA A 158 -13.34 6.62 7.41
N PRO A 159 -12.98 5.33 7.22
CA PRO A 159 -12.12 4.93 6.12
C PRO A 159 -12.84 5.03 4.77
N ALA A 160 -12.08 5.14 3.67
CA ALA A 160 -12.62 4.95 2.34
C ALA A 160 -13.02 3.49 2.12
N VAL A 161 -14.20 3.28 1.55
CA VAL A 161 -14.77 1.95 1.28
C VAL A 161 -15.35 1.99 -0.12
N PRO A 162 -14.57 1.59 -1.17
CA PRO A 162 -14.96 1.80 -2.56
C PRO A 162 -16.36 1.29 -2.89
N HIS A 163 -16.79 0.17 -2.29
CA HIS A 163 -18.11 -0.41 -2.55
C HIS A 163 -19.28 0.20 -1.75
N ARG A 164 -19.09 1.34 -1.07
CA ARG A 164 -20.13 2.03 -0.30
C ARG A 164 -20.25 3.51 -0.66
N GLY A 165 -21.48 4.00 -0.71
CA GLY A 165 -21.77 5.41 -0.97
C GLY A 165 -21.49 5.83 -2.42
N ALA A 166 -21.51 7.14 -2.63
CA ALA A 166 -21.14 7.76 -3.89
C ALA A 166 -19.70 8.27 -3.80
N ASP A 167 -18.81 7.86 -4.70
CA ASP A 167 -17.50 8.51 -4.82
C ASP A 167 -17.67 9.89 -5.50
N PRO A 168 -16.91 10.92 -5.10
CA PRO A 168 -15.82 10.88 -4.11
C PRO A 168 -16.25 11.15 -2.66
N TRP A 169 -17.54 11.15 -2.31
CA TRP A 169 -18.04 11.51 -0.98
C TRP A 169 -17.92 10.42 0.09
N CYS A 170 -17.70 10.83 1.34
CA CYS A 170 -17.67 9.95 2.49
C CYS A 170 -18.98 9.18 2.63
N HIS A 171 -18.90 7.85 2.75
CA HIS A 171 -20.08 6.99 2.88
C HIS A 171 -20.81 7.09 4.24
N ILE A 172 -20.27 7.86 5.19
CA ILE A 172 -20.83 8.07 6.52
C ILE A 172 -21.38 9.50 6.66
N CYS A 173 -20.52 10.52 6.56
CA CYS A 173 -20.91 11.92 6.77
C CYS A 173 -21.09 12.73 5.47
N THR A 174 -20.91 12.13 4.30
CA THR A 174 -21.03 12.79 2.98
C THR A 174 -20.03 13.91 2.68
N ALA A 175 -19.10 14.21 3.59
CA ALA A 175 -18.00 15.14 3.33
C ALA A 175 -17.24 14.74 2.05
N ASP A 176 -16.88 15.74 1.24
CA ASP A 176 -16.16 15.52 0.00
C ASP A 176 -14.70 15.15 0.28
N ARG A 177 -14.23 14.03 -0.27
CA ARG A 177 -12.84 13.60 -0.08
C ARG A 177 -11.84 14.48 -0.83
N ARG A 178 -12.30 15.27 -1.80
CA ARG A 178 -11.48 16.25 -2.53
C ARG A 178 -11.10 17.45 -1.67
N ASP A 179 -11.92 17.76 -0.68
CA ASP A 179 -11.68 18.87 0.28
C ASP A 179 -10.78 18.44 1.44
N HIS A 180 -10.21 17.23 1.41
CA HIS A 180 -9.29 16.78 2.45
C HIS A 180 -8.08 17.71 2.54
N PRO A 181 -7.71 18.21 3.75
CA PRO A 181 -6.53 19.04 3.93
C PRO A 181 -5.27 18.39 3.35
N VAL A 182 -4.50 19.17 2.60
CA VAL A 182 -3.27 18.69 1.96
C VAL A 182 -2.06 18.99 2.83
N MET A 183 -1.14 18.03 2.89
CA MET A 183 0.16 18.18 3.52
C MET A 183 1.23 17.84 2.51
N ALA A 184 2.16 18.77 2.26
CA ALA A 184 3.28 18.53 1.36
C ALA A 184 4.12 17.34 1.87
N ALA A 185 4.50 16.46 0.95
CA ALA A 185 5.39 15.36 1.26
C ALA A 185 6.83 15.86 1.40
N GLU A 186 7.51 15.42 2.44
CA GLU A 186 8.96 15.56 2.55
C GLU A 186 9.67 14.93 1.35
N SER A 187 10.67 15.63 0.80
CA SER A 187 11.34 15.25 -0.45
C SER A 187 12.05 13.90 -0.37
N GLN A 188 12.69 13.57 0.76
CA GLN A 188 13.38 12.28 0.94
C GLN A 188 12.40 11.11 0.92
N ALA A 189 11.27 11.23 1.63
CA ALA A 189 10.22 10.24 1.61
C ALA A 189 9.58 10.10 0.22
N LEU A 190 9.27 11.23 -0.44
CA LEU A 190 8.69 11.23 -1.78
C LEU A 190 9.60 10.55 -2.82
N GLN A 191 10.89 10.88 -2.83
CA GLN A 191 11.86 10.29 -3.76
C GLN A 191 12.04 8.79 -3.49
N PHE A 192 12.12 8.42 -2.21
CA PHE A 192 12.26 7.03 -1.80
C PHE A 192 11.05 6.19 -2.23
N GLU A 193 9.83 6.64 -1.89
CA GLU A 193 8.60 5.94 -2.27
C GLU A 193 8.34 5.92 -3.77
N PHE A 194 8.70 7.00 -4.49
CA PHE A 194 8.67 7.02 -5.94
C PHE A 194 9.60 5.94 -6.50
N ARG A 195 10.83 5.84 -6.00
CA ARG A 195 11.77 4.81 -6.43
C ARG A 195 11.28 3.41 -6.09
N LEU A 196 10.73 3.19 -4.90
CA LEU A 196 10.12 1.90 -4.53
C LEU A 196 8.95 1.54 -5.46
N SER A 197 8.18 2.54 -5.93
CA SER A 197 7.11 2.33 -6.90
C SER A 197 7.64 1.96 -8.27
N GLU A 198 8.74 2.58 -8.74
CA GLU A 198 9.42 2.19 -9.97
C GLU A 198 9.95 0.75 -9.89
N MET A 199 10.49 0.35 -8.74
CA MET A 199 11.00 -1.02 -8.50
C MET A 199 9.93 -2.12 -8.58
N LEU A 200 8.63 -1.75 -8.68
CA LEU A 200 7.55 -2.70 -8.95
C LEU A 200 7.33 -2.96 -10.46
N ALA A 201 7.90 -2.14 -11.34
CA ALA A 201 7.76 -2.29 -12.77
C ALA A 201 8.67 -3.42 -13.29
N PRO A 202 8.20 -4.26 -14.23
CA PRO A 202 8.98 -5.39 -14.74
C PRO A 202 10.21 -4.96 -15.56
N ASP A 203 10.19 -3.75 -16.10
CA ASP A 203 11.24 -3.15 -16.95
C ASP A 203 12.14 -2.17 -16.18
N VAL A 204 12.05 -2.14 -14.85
CA VAL A 204 12.88 -1.24 -14.04
C VAL A 204 14.36 -1.55 -14.20
N VAL A 205 15.16 -0.51 -14.44
CA VAL A 205 16.63 -0.60 -14.43
C VAL A 205 17.13 -0.29 -13.02
N PRO A 206 17.83 -1.22 -12.34
CA PRO A 206 18.47 -0.95 -11.06
C PRO A 206 19.51 0.17 -11.15
N ARG A 207 19.54 1.06 -10.17
CA ARG A 207 20.51 2.17 -10.06
C ARG A 207 21.69 1.83 -9.15
N THR A 208 21.55 0.76 -8.35
CA THR A 208 22.57 0.31 -7.40
C THR A 208 22.62 -1.21 -7.37
N ASP A 209 23.73 -1.78 -6.91
CA ASP A 209 23.86 -3.23 -6.70
C ASP A 209 22.82 -3.77 -5.71
N LEU A 210 22.43 -2.94 -4.73
CA LEU A 210 21.37 -3.27 -3.77
C LEU A 210 20.01 -3.41 -4.45
N GLU A 211 19.69 -2.55 -5.43
CA GLU A 211 18.47 -2.64 -6.22
C GLU A 211 18.52 -3.80 -7.24
N ALA A 212 19.72 -4.27 -7.60
CA ALA A 212 19.90 -5.35 -8.57
C ALA A 212 19.71 -6.76 -7.97
N ILE A 213 19.60 -6.89 -6.64
CA ILE A 213 19.25 -8.16 -6.01
C ILE A 213 17.80 -8.55 -6.32
N HIS A 214 17.43 -9.81 -6.01
CA HIS A 214 16.06 -10.27 -6.18
C HIS A 214 15.04 -9.32 -5.51
N PRO A 215 13.95 -8.89 -6.18
CA PRO A 215 13.01 -7.89 -5.64
C PRO A 215 12.46 -8.22 -4.25
N LEU A 216 12.05 -9.47 -4.01
CA LEU A 216 11.60 -9.90 -2.67
C LEU A 216 12.67 -9.70 -1.57
N ALA A 217 13.96 -9.89 -1.90
CA ALA A 217 15.04 -9.67 -0.95
C ALA A 217 15.25 -8.16 -0.71
N TYR A 218 15.15 -7.35 -1.77
CA TYR A 218 15.23 -5.88 -1.68
C TYR A 218 14.10 -5.30 -0.83
N PHE A 219 12.84 -5.59 -1.17
CA PHE A 219 11.70 -5.16 -0.37
C PHE A 219 11.74 -5.78 1.03
N GLY A 220 12.19 -7.02 1.19
CA GLY A 220 12.42 -7.61 2.51
C GLY A 220 13.38 -6.79 3.37
N LEU A 221 14.45 -6.27 2.78
CA LEU A 221 15.46 -5.46 3.46
C LEU A 221 14.89 -4.09 3.84
N VAL A 222 14.24 -3.41 2.90
CA VAL A 222 13.53 -2.13 3.16
C VAL A 222 12.57 -2.30 4.33
N ARG A 223 11.77 -3.39 4.31
CA ARG A 223 10.83 -3.69 5.39
C ARG A 223 11.52 -3.87 6.74
N GLN A 224 12.67 -4.52 6.74
CA GLN A 224 13.42 -4.78 7.97
C GLN A 224 13.97 -3.49 8.56
N VAL A 225 14.56 -2.62 7.74
CA VAL A 225 15.02 -1.29 8.18
C VAL A 225 13.85 -0.47 8.72
N MET A 226 12.73 -0.42 7.99
CA MET A 226 11.51 0.24 8.47
C MET A 226 11.03 -0.34 9.81
N THR A 227 11.08 -1.66 9.99
CA THR A 227 10.64 -2.33 11.23
C THR A 227 11.53 -1.94 12.42
N VAL A 228 12.85 -1.84 12.21
CA VAL A 228 13.78 -1.42 13.27
C VAL A 228 13.55 0.05 13.63
N LEU A 229 13.43 0.94 12.64
CA LEU A 229 13.18 2.37 12.86
C LEU A 229 11.81 2.62 13.51
N SER A 230 10.80 1.82 13.17
CA SER A 230 9.46 1.93 13.72
C SER A 230 9.27 1.22 15.06
N GLY A 231 10.32 0.60 15.60
CA GLY A 231 10.27 0.02 16.94
C GLY A 231 9.89 1.08 17.99
N GLY A 232 9.40 0.65 19.15
CA GLY A 232 8.90 1.56 20.19
C GLY A 232 9.98 2.46 20.81
N GLU A 233 9.92 2.63 22.13
CA GLU A 233 10.90 3.45 22.87
C GLU A 233 12.35 3.02 22.60
N ARG A 234 12.58 1.72 22.44
CA ARG A 234 13.89 1.12 22.15
C ARG A 234 14.54 1.61 20.86
N SER A 235 13.75 2.08 19.89
CA SER A 235 14.27 2.62 18.63
C SER A 235 14.33 4.15 18.60
N GLN A 236 13.98 4.83 19.70
CA GLN A 236 14.00 6.29 19.77
C GLN A 236 15.42 6.83 19.56
N GLY A 237 16.42 6.27 20.25
CA GLY A 237 17.81 6.68 20.09
C GLY A 237 18.31 6.56 18.64
N LEU A 238 17.90 5.50 17.92
CA LEU A 238 18.25 5.33 16.51
C LEU A 238 17.56 6.36 15.62
N ARG A 239 16.28 6.66 15.86
CA ARG A 239 15.58 7.72 15.12
C ARG A 239 16.22 9.07 15.36
N ASP A 240 16.55 9.38 16.61
CA ASP A 240 17.22 10.63 16.99
C ASP A 240 18.60 10.73 16.33
N GLU A 241 19.35 9.64 16.25
CA GLU A 241 20.66 9.60 15.58
C GLU A 241 20.53 9.91 14.07
N VAL A 242 19.64 9.19 13.38
CA VAL A 242 19.40 9.43 11.95
C VAL A 242 18.93 10.87 11.72
N ALA A 243 18.01 11.37 12.55
CA ALA A 243 17.46 12.71 12.44
C ALA A 243 18.49 13.80 12.74
N ARG A 244 19.37 13.59 13.73
CA ARG A 244 20.45 14.53 14.05
C ARG A 244 21.46 14.64 12.92
N SER A 245 21.80 13.51 12.31
CA SER A 245 22.81 13.46 11.24
C SER A 245 22.27 13.89 9.87
N TRP A 246 20.99 13.64 9.57
CA TRP A 246 20.44 13.80 8.21
C TRP A 246 19.07 14.50 8.14
N GLY A 247 18.55 14.99 9.27
CA GLY A 247 17.21 15.58 9.38
C GLY A 247 16.07 14.55 9.39
N GLY A 248 14.83 15.03 9.38
CA GLY A 248 13.62 14.20 9.46
C GLY A 248 12.94 14.27 10.83
N ASP A 249 11.78 13.64 10.96
CA ASP A 249 11.00 13.63 12.21
C ASP A 249 11.24 12.30 12.98
N PRO A 250 11.93 12.33 14.13
CA PRO A 250 12.24 11.14 14.92
C PRO A 250 11.12 10.74 15.90
N ALA A 251 9.95 11.39 15.85
CA ALA A 251 8.86 11.11 16.76
C ALA A 251 8.45 9.62 16.75
N PRO A 252 8.02 9.08 17.90
CA PRO A 252 7.60 7.69 18.01
C PRO A 252 6.34 7.41 17.16
N TYR A 253 6.21 6.14 16.76
CA TYR A 253 5.08 5.65 15.99
C TYR A 253 4.07 4.94 16.90
N ALA A 254 2.78 5.19 16.70
CA ALA A 254 1.73 4.57 17.51
C ALA A 254 1.45 3.10 17.11
N ALA A 255 1.63 2.77 15.83
CA ALA A 255 1.30 1.46 15.30
C ALA A 255 2.41 0.43 15.53
N LYS A 256 2.01 -0.79 15.90
CA LYS A 256 2.94 -1.92 16.09
C LYS A 256 3.49 -2.50 14.78
N GLN A 257 2.80 -2.26 13.67
CA GLN A 257 3.16 -2.76 12.35
C GLN A 257 3.05 -1.64 11.32
N ILE A 258 3.99 -1.61 10.36
CA ILE A 258 4.05 -0.63 9.27
C ILE A 258 2.72 -0.58 8.53
N GLU A 259 2.14 -1.74 8.22
CA GLU A 259 0.89 -1.85 7.46
C GLU A 259 -0.33 -1.28 8.22
N THR A 260 -0.22 -1.06 9.54
CA THR A 260 -1.29 -0.51 10.38
C THR A 260 -1.06 0.93 10.81
N ALA A 261 0.09 1.50 10.49
CA ALA A 261 0.40 2.90 10.74
C ALA A 261 -0.50 3.82 9.90
N SER A 262 -0.64 5.09 10.28
CA SER A 262 -1.30 6.08 9.44
C SER A 262 -0.45 6.42 8.21
N ALA A 263 -1.03 7.06 7.20
CA ALA A 263 -0.28 7.59 6.07
C ALA A 263 0.82 8.58 6.53
N ALA A 264 0.51 9.45 7.50
CA ALA A 264 1.49 10.38 8.06
C ALA A 264 2.65 9.66 8.77
N ASP A 265 2.38 8.62 9.55
CA ASP A 265 3.42 7.82 10.21
C ASP A 265 4.29 7.08 9.19
N ARG A 266 3.68 6.46 8.18
CA ARG A 266 4.44 5.78 7.11
C ARG A 266 5.29 6.78 6.32
N HIS A 267 4.80 8.00 6.09
CA HIS A 267 5.55 9.05 5.44
C HIS A 267 6.83 9.41 6.19
N ARG A 268 6.72 9.68 7.49
CA ARG A 268 7.88 9.95 8.36
C ARG A 268 8.86 8.77 8.37
N LEU A 269 8.33 7.55 8.47
CA LEU A 269 9.12 6.33 8.46
C LEU A 269 9.86 6.14 7.14
N SER A 270 9.23 6.39 6.00
CA SER A 270 9.86 6.38 4.68
C SER A 270 11.00 7.40 4.60
N GLY A 271 10.80 8.62 5.13
CA GLY A 271 11.82 9.66 5.17
C GLY A 271 13.06 9.28 6.00
N LEU A 272 12.88 8.68 7.18
CA LEU A 272 14.00 8.18 7.98
C LEU A 272 14.66 6.94 7.35
N THR A 273 13.86 6.07 6.74
CA THR A 273 14.37 4.86 6.05
C THR A 273 15.25 5.24 4.87
N ALA A 274 14.84 6.22 4.07
CA ALA A 274 15.62 6.74 2.95
C ALA A 274 17.02 7.20 3.39
N ARG A 275 17.10 7.90 4.53
CA ARG A 275 18.36 8.37 5.12
C ARG A 275 19.21 7.25 5.66
N ALA A 276 18.60 6.32 6.39
CA ALA A 276 19.31 5.18 6.97
C ALA A 276 19.86 4.24 5.88
N MET A 277 19.15 4.09 4.76
CA MET A 277 19.57 3.24 3.64
C MET A 277 20.55 3.91 2.67
N ARG A 278 20.83 5.20 2.82
CA ARG A 278 21.80 5.89 1.96
C ARG A 278 23.19 5.28 2.14
N GLY A 279 23.84 4.90 1.03
CA GLY A 279 25.16 4.26 1.07
C GLY A 279 25.17 2.94 1.83
N TRP A 280 24.06 2.18 1.77
CA TRP A 280 23.90 0.90 2.42
C TRP A 280 25.15 -0.01 2.28
N PRO A 281 25.59 -0.70 3.35
CA PRO A 281 24.99 -0.77 4.70
C PRO A 281 25.53 0.25 5.70
N TRP A 282 26.49 1.09 5.29
CA TRP A 282 27.41 1.74 6.22
C TRP A 282 26.75 2.79 7.12
N LEU A 283 25.85 3.62 6.58
CA LEU A 283 25.13 4.59 7.41
C LEU A 283 24.19 3.91 8.40
N PHE A 284 23.45 2.88 7.97
CA PHE A 284 22.59 2.12 8.89
C PHE A 284 23.38 1.52 10.05
N VAL A 285 24.53 0.89 9.75
CA VAL A 285 25.40 0.30 10.78
C VAL A 285 25.99 1.38 11.69
N GLY A 286 26.50 2.49 11.15
CA GLY A 286 27.04 3.60 11.94
C GLY A 286 25.99 4.17 12.91
N HIS A 287 24.79 4.51 12.39
CA HIS A 287 23.70 5.01 13.22
C HIS A 287 23.25 4.02 14.29
N CYS A 288 23.24 2.71 13.97
CA CYS A 288 22.98 1.69 14.96
C CYS A 288 24.06 1.68 16.06
N ALA A 289 25.34 1.74 15.71
CA ALA A 289 26.44 1.74 16.68
C ALA A 289 26.38 2.98 17.60
N ASP A 290 26.18 4.17 17.03
CA ASP A 290 26.11 5.44 17.77
C ASP A 290 24.90 5.48 18.71
N ALA A 291 23.76 4.93 18.27
CA ALA A 291 22.56 4.76 19.09
C ALA A 291 22.60 3.55 20.03
N ARG A 292 23.73 2.80 20.07
CA ARG A 292 23.91 1.57 20.87
C ARG A 292 22.89 0.47 20.55
N VAL A 293 22.43 0.40 19.30
CA VAL A 293 21.56 -0.65 18.77
C VAL A 293 22.38 -1.82 18.24
N TRP A 294 22.56 -2.83 19.07
CA TRP A 294 23.35 -4.01 18.74
C TRP A 294 22.56 -5.08 18.00
N LYS A 295 23.26 -6.12 17.51
CA LYS A 295 22.73 -7.24 16.74
C LYS A 295 21.36 -7.74 17.21
N SER A 296 21.21 -8.06 18.50
CA SER A 296 19.97 -8.64 19.05
C SER A 296 18.77 -7.71 18.91
N TRP A 297 18.99 -6.39 18.90
CA TRP A 297 17.95 -5.39 18.73
C TRP A 297 17.68 -5.11 17.26
N ALA A 298 18.71 -5.05 16.41
CA ALA A 298 18.57 -4.86 14.97
C ALA A 298 17.79 -6.01 14.29
N PHE A 299 17.76 -7.21 14.86
CA PHE A 299 16.90 -8.30 14.38
C PHE A 299 15.44 -8.19 14.84
N ALA A 300 15.14 -7.35 15.84
CA ALA A 300 13.82 -7.20 16.45
C ALA A 300 13.19 -8.59 16.77
N ASP A 301 11.89 -8.78 16.50
CA ASP A 301 11.21 -10.08 16.69
C ASP A 301 11.54 -11.12 15.59
N ARG A 302 12.20 -10.71 14.50
CA ARG A 302 12.62 -11.63 13.43
C ARG A 302 13.94 -12.32 13.84
N ARG A 303 13.82 -13.51 14.43
CA ARG A 303 14.97 -14.38 14.74
C ARG A 303 15.86 -14.61 13.52
N TYR A 304 17.13 -14.90 13.77
CA TYR A 304 18.10 -15.37 12.78
C TYR A 304 17.47 -16.43 11.84
N GLY A 305 17.60 -16.21 10.53
CA GLY A 305 17.06 -17.11 9.49
C GLY A 305 15.76 -16.65 8.80
N ARG A 306 15.08 -15.61 9.31
CA ARG A 306 13.89 -15.01 8.66
C ARG A 306 14.12 -13.62 8.06
N SER A 307 15.32 -13.09 8.24
CA SER A 307 15.73 -11.79 7.69
C SER A 307 16.43 -11.98 6.35
N PRO A 308 16.23 -11.08 5.37
CA PRO A 308 16.95 -11.15 4.10
C PRO A 308 18.46 -11.15 4.31
N PHE A 309 19.18 -11.94 3.52
CA PHE A 309 20.65 -12.04 3.62
C PHE A 309 21.34 -10.68 3.51
N ALA A 310 20.90 -9.84 2.57
CA ALA A 310 21.42 -8.48 2.36
C ALA A 310 21.29 -7.56 3.59
N TYR A 311 20.35 -7.87 4.50
CA TYR A 311 20.23 -7.22 5.80
C TYR A 311 21.07 -7.94 6.86
N ALA A 312 20.96 -9.27 6.93
CA ALA A 312 21.54 -10.07 7.99
C ALA A 312 23.08 -10.06 7.98
N ASP A 313 23.72 -10.16 6.81
CA ASP A 313 25.18 -10.21 6.69
C ASP A 313 25.88 -8.96 7.29
N PRO A 314 25.54 -7.72 6.89
CA PRO A 314 26.20 -6.54 7.48
C PRO A 314 25.88 -6.36 8.96
N VAL A 315 24.66 -6.65 9.41
CA VAL A 315 24.28 -6.56 10.83
C VAL A 315 25.05 -7.58 11.67
N ILE A 316 25.23 -8.81 11.18
CA ILE A 316 26.00 -9.85 11.90
C ILE A 316 27.48 -9.49 11.93
N ARG A 317 28.02 -8.98 10.82
CA ARG A 317 29.46 -8.70 10.68
C ARG A 317 29.91 -7.46 11.44
N TYR A 318 29.07 -6.42 11.50
CA TYR A 318 29.49 -5.10 11.96
C TYR A 318 28.78 -4.59 13.22
N LEU A 319 27.63 -5.17 13.62
CA LEU A 319 26.91 -4.78 14.85
C LEU A 319 27.08 -5.81 15.99
N THR A 320 28.28 -6.36 16.16
CA THR A 320 28.62 -7.18 17.34
C THR A 320 28.51 -6.36 18.64
N PRO A 321 28.01 -6.94 19.75
CA PRO A 321 27.95 -6.27 21.05
C PRO A 321 29.29 -5.76 21.54
#